data_AF-A0A5B7I353-F1
#
_entry.id   AF-A0A5B7I353-F1
#
_cell.length_a   1.000
_cell.length_b   1.000
_cell.length_c   1.000
_cell.angle_alpha   90.00
_cell.angle_beta   90.00
_cell.angle_gamma   90.00
#
_symmetry.space_group_name_H-M   'P 1'
#
loop_
_entity.id
_entity.type
_entity.pdbx_description
1 polymer ?
#
loop_
_entity_poly.entity_id
_entity_poly.type
_entity_poly.pdbx_seq_one_letter_code
_entity_poly.pdbx_strand_id
1 'polypeptide(L)' 'MPNIHNLFLTSNPSAYAVILSSPLGSSNHNLISISCPLALIIPQDSSKWKTFSSEQVPY' A
#
# COMPACT_ATOMS: atom_id res chain seq x y z
N MET A 1 -19.88 1.85 -21.06
CA MET A 1 -19.35 0.53 -20.64
C MET A 1 -18.28 0.78 -19.58
N PRO A 2 -18.41 0.28 -18.35
CA PRO A 2 -17.33 0.43 -17.35
C PRO A 2 -16.12 -0.38 -17.82
N ASN A 3 -15.05 0.31 -18.22
CA ASN A 3 -13.81 -0.33 -18.69
C ASN A 3 -12.87 -0.47 -17.50
N ILE A 4 -12.99 -1.60 -16.79
CA ILE A 4 -12.27 -1.87 -15.54
C ILE A 4 -10.83 -2.23 -15.90
N HIS A 5 -9.91 -1.25 -15.92
CA HIS A 5 -8.49 -1.48 -16.24
C HIS A 5 -7.61 -1.87 -15.05
N ASN A 6 -8.10 -1.73 -13.81
CA ASN A 6 -7.28 -1.91 -12.61
C ASN A 6 -7.80 -3.05 -11.73
N LEU A 7 -6.92 -4.00 -11.41
CA LEU A 7 -7.16 -5.11 -10.49
C LEU A 7 -6.21 -5.01 -9.31
N PHE A 8 -6.73 -5.05 -8.09
CA PHE A 8 -5.93 -5.05 -6.85
C PHE A 8 -6.17 -6.36 -6.09
N LEU A 9 -5.09 -7.06 -5.74
CA LEU A 9 -5.14 -8.33 -5.00
C LEU A 9 -4.53 -8.12 -3.61
N THR A 10 -5.28 -8.50 -2.57
CA THR A 10 -4.83 -8.44 -1.17
C THR A 10 -5.24 -9.73 -0.44
N SER A 11 -4.38 -10.24 0.43
CA SER A 11 -4.62 -11.44 1.24
C SER A 11 -5.53 -11.17 2.45
N ASN A 12 -5.66 -9.91 2.86
CA ASN A 12 -6.54 -9.49 3.95
C ASN A 12 -7.34 -8.25 3.52
N PRO A 13 -8.46 -8.41 2.82
CA PRO A 13 -9.25 -7.28 2.31
C PRO A 13 -9.88 -6.44 3.43
N SER A 14 -10.15 -7.02 4.61
CA SER A 14 -10.72 -6.30 5.76
C SER A 14 -9.74 -5.31 6.39
N ALA A 15 -8.45 -5.46 6.12
CA ALA A 15 -7.40 -4.62 6.67
C ALA A 15 -7.28 -3.27 5.96
N TYR A 16 -7.89 -3.10 4.79
CA TYR A 16 -7.70 -1.91 3.96
C TYR A 16 -9.03 -1.22 3.70
N ALA A 17 -9.02 0.11 3.75
CA ALA A 17 -10.14 0.91 3.24
C ALA A 17 -9.82 1.35 1.81
N VAL A 18 -10.72 1.05 0.88
CA VAL A 18 -10.62 1.49 -0.52
C VAL A 18 -11.55 2.68 -0.73
N ILE A 19 -11.00 3.77 -1.24
CA ILE A 19 -11.73 5.00 -1.56
C ILE A 19 -11.64 5.21 -3.06
N LEU A 20 -12.81 5.27 -3.72
CA LEU A 20 -12.92 5.70 -5.10
C LEU A 20 -13.20 7.20 -5.13
N SER A 21 -12.35 7.95 -5.81
CA SER A 21 -12.47 9.40 -5.94
C SER A 21 -12.76 9.78 -7.39
N SER A 22 -13.36 10.93 -7.60
CA SER A 22 -13.49 11.52 -8.93
C SER A 22 -12.11 11.67 -9.60
N PRO A 23 -12.05 11.67 -10.93
CA PRO A 23 -10.79 11.88 -11.64
C PRO A 23 -10.15 13.20 -11.22
N LEU A 24 -8.83 13.18 -11.03
CA LEU A 24 -8.08 14.41 -10.78
C LEU A 24 -7.70 15.05 -12.11
N GLY A 25 -8.24 16.24 -12.38
CA GLY A 25 -7.98 16.97 -13.61
C GLY A 25 -8.78 16.45 -14.81
N SER A 26 -8.17 16.44 -16.00
CA SER A 26 -8.84 16.12 -17.27
C SER A 26 -8.91 14.62 -17.58
N SER A 27 -8.39 13.76 -16.70
CA SER A 27 -8.47 12.31 -16.88
C SER A 27 -9.93 11.86 -16.76
N ASN A 28 -10.31 10.90 -17.59
CA ASN A 28 -11.58 10.18 -17.49
C ASN A 28 -11.48 8.96 -16.56
N HIS A 29 -10.36 8.80 -15.85
CA HIS A 29 -10.12 7.70 -14.93
C HIS A 29 -10.31 8.14 -13.48
N ASN A 30 -11.25 7.49 -12.80
CA ASN A 30 -11.45 7.65 -11.35
C ASN A 30 -10.19 7.23 -10.60
N LEU A 31 -9.82 7.98 -9.57
CA LEU A 31 -8.70 7.63 -8.72
C LEU A 31 -9.12 6.58 -7.70
N ILE A 32 -8.29 5.56 -7.50
CA ILE A 32 -8.44 4.58 -6.44
C ILE A 32 -7.35 4.87 -5.41
N SER A 33 -7.74 5.21 -4.19
CA SER A 33 -6.85 5.38 -3.05
C SER A 33 -7.08 4.25 -2.05
N ILE A 34 -5.99 3.67 -1.56
CA ILE A 34 -6.03 2.58 -0.59
C ILE A 34 -5.41 3.10 0.69
N SER A 35 -6.19 3.10 1.77
CA SER A 35 -5.73 3.47 3.09
C SER A 35 -5.32 2.21 3.87
N CYS A 36 -4.06 2.18 4.28
CA CYS A 36 -3.47 1.10 5.05
C CYS A 36 -3.33 1.56 6.51
N PRO A 37 -3.91 0.87 7.50
CA PRO A 37 -3.60 1.11 8.90
C PRO A 37 -2.11 0.87 9.16
N LEU A 38 -1.44 1.80 9.85
CA LEU A 38 -0.03 1.64 10.25
C LEU A 38 0.23 0.34 11.03
N ALA A 39 -0.79 -0.18 11.72
CA ALA A 39 -0.74 -1.46 12.45
C ALA A 39 -0.50 -2.69 11.56
N LEU A 40 -0.80 -2.64 10.25
CA LEU A 40 -0.45 -3.71 9.30
C LEU A 40 0.99 -3.61 8.77
N ILE A 41 1.57 -2.41 8.80
CA ILE A 41 2.93 -2.17 8.31
C ILE A 41 3.96 -2.67 9.32
N ILE A 42 3.59 -2.78 10.59
CA ILE A 42 4.37 -3.54 11.57
C ILE A 42 3.98 -5.01 11.41
N PRO A 43 4.80 -5.85 10.75
CA PRO A 43 4.54 -7.28 10.70
C PRO A 43 4.43 -7.78 12.13
N GLN A 44 3.26 -8.33 12.47
CA GLN A 44 2.96 -8.82 13.81
C GLN A 44 3.90 -9.96 14.25
N ASP A 45 4.69 -10.51 13.31
CA ASP A 45 5.80 -11.42 13.58
C ASP A 45 7.14 -10.67 13.68
N SER A 46 7.27 -9.85 14.72
CA SER A 46 8.52 -9.18 15.10
C SER A 46 9.54 -10.15 15.73
N SER A 47 9.61 -11.41 15.31
CA SER A 47 10.60 -12.37 15.84
C SER A 47 11.92 -12.41 15.07
N LYS A 48 12.05 -11.78 13.89
CA LYS A 48 13.33 -11.84 13.14
C LYS A 48 13.51 -10.73 12.11
N TRP A 49 13.64 -9.50 12.59
CA TRP A 49 14.51 -8.55 11.90
C TRP A 49 15.96 -8.98 12.19
N LYS A 50 16.60 -9.70 11.27
CA LYS A 50 18.06 -9.82 11.32
C LYS A 50 18.62 -8.47 10.90
N THR A 51 19.13 -7.74 11.87
CA THR A 51 20.03 -6.60 11.74
C THR A 51 20.98 -6.78 10.55
N PHE A 52 20.75 -6.04 9.47
CA PHE A 52 21.83 -5.69 8.55
C PHE A 52 22.27 -4.28 8.91
N SER A 53 23.01 -4.16 10.01
CA SER A 53 23.85 -3.00 10.24
C SER A 53 24.99 -3.09 9.22
N SER A 54 24.87 -2.38 8.11
CA SER A 54 26.03 -2.05 7.30
C SER A 54 26.91 -1.12 8.14
N GLU A 55 28.09 -1.61 8.52
CA GLU A 55 29.16 -0.79 9.06
C GLU A 55 29.47 0.33 8.06
N GLN A 56 29.23 1.58 8.44
CA GLN A 56 29.82 2.73 7.76
C GLN A 56 31.06 3.13 8.55
N VAL A 57 32.22 2.83 7.95
CA VAL A 57 33.54 3.34 8.36
C VAL A 57 33.59 4.84 8.00
N PRO A 58 33.90 5.75 8.92
CA PRO A 58 34.04 7.16 8.58
C PRO A 58 35.42 7.43 7.94
N TYR A 59 35.42 8.28 6.92
CA TYR A 59 36.63 8.92 6.37
C TYR A 59 37.12 10.03 7.31
#